data_AF-A0A838BGZ7-F1
#
_entry.id   AF-A0A838BGZ7-F1
#
_cell.length_a   1.000
_cell.length_b   1.000
_cell.length_c   1.000
_cell.angle_alpha   90.00
_cell.angle_beta   90.00
_cell.angle_gamma   90.00
#
_symmetry.space_group_name_H-M   'P 1'
#
loop_
_entity.id
_entity.type
_entity.pdbx_description
1 polymer ?
#
loop_
_entity_poly.entity_id
_entity_poly.type
_entity_poly.pdbx_seq_one_letter_code
_entity_poly.pdbx_strand_id
1 'polypeptide(L)'
;MGAFPALGIGVAIGADRILASAPEYILNMPGSLSIRHLKDARIDCADLTPVLSANAGSSITILAGRQNAFDMEVASRLGTFPHTEVIELETGHNTFPYLKDVGKLGATLEGFVEGRDLRSIVAGT
;
A
#
# COMPACT_ATOMS: atom_id res chain seq x y z
N MET A 1 4.33 -6.41 -5.83
CA MET A 1 5.61 -5.69 -5.60
C MET A 1 5.56 -4.18 -5.89
N GLY A 2 4.50 -3.60 -6.48
CA GLY A 2 4.47 -2.14 -6.73
C GLY A 2 4.40 -1.25 -5.48
N ALA A 3 3.82 -1.75 -4.39
CA ALA A 3 3.70 -1.00 -3.13
C ALA A 3 5.05 -0.69 -2.47
N PHE A 4 5.98 -1.65 -2.43
CA PHE A 4 7.28 -1.48 -1.79
C PHE A 4 8.06 -0.24 -2.31
N PRO A 5 8.32 -0.11 -3.63
CA PRO A 5 9.01 1.07 -4.14
C PRO A 5 8.15 2.34 -4.03
N ALA A 6 6.82 2.26 -4.16
CA ALA A 6 5.95 3.42 -4.00
C ALA A 6 6.06 4.03 -2.59
N LEU A 7 6.06 3.18 -1.56
CA LEU A 7 6.26 3.59 -0.17
C LEU A 7 7.68 4.09 0.08
N GLY A 8 8.69 3.30 -0.29
CA GLY A 8 10.09 3.63 -0.01
C GLY A 8 10.56 4.89 -0.71
N ILE A 9 10.35 4.98 -2.03
CA ILE A 9 10.75 6.15 -2.82
C ILE A 9 9.86 7.33 -2.51
N GLY A 10 8.54 7.14 -2.42
CA GLY A 10 7.59 8.22 -2.16
C GLY A 10 7.92 8.97 -0.87
N VAL A 11 8.19 8.26 0.22
CA VAL A 11 8.59 8.89 1.48
C VAL A 11 9.99 9.51 1.36
N ALA A 12 10.95 8.83 0.74
CA ALA A 12 12.32 9.33 0.62
C ALA A 12 12.43 10.64 -0.18
N ILE A 13 11.58 10.85 -1.19
CA ILE A 13 11.53 12.09 -1.96
C ILE A 13 10.62 13.15 -1.34
N GLY A 14 9.94 12.85 -0.24
CA GLY A 14 8.96 13.74 0.39
C GLY A 14 7.75 13.99 -0.49
N ALA A 15 7.24 12.96 -1.19
CA ALA A 15 6.03 13.08 -1.99
C ALA A 15 4.85 13.53 -1.11
N ASP A 16 4.03 14.45 -1.60
CA ASP A 16 2.88 14.94 -0.83
C ASP A 16 1.89 13.82 -0.49
N ARG A 17 1.70 12.90 -1.44
CA ARG A 17 0.73 11.80 -1.35
C ARG A 17 1.26 10.53 -1.99
N ILE A 18 0.97 9.39 -1.37
CA ILE A 18 1.40 8.06 -1.79
C ILE A 18 0.19 7.14 -1.76
N LEU A 19 -0.09 6.47 -2.89
CA LEU A 19 -1.14 5.45 -2.99
C LEU A 19 -0.49 4.09 -3.27
N ALA A 20 -0.79 3.09 -2.43
CA ALA A 20 -0.25 1.75 -2.57
C ALA A 20 -1.32 0.67 -2.43
N SER A 21 -1.07 -0.47 -3.07
CA SER A 21 -1.95 -1.65 -3.13
C SER A 21 -1.14 -2.89 -2.74
N ALA A 22 -1.67 -3.73 -1.84
CA ALA A 22 -1.07 -5.02 -1.43
C ALA A 22 0.32 -4.86 -0.77
N PRO A 23 0.38 -4.62 0.55
CA PRO A 23 1.29 -3.60 1.02
C PRO A 23 2.54 -4.17 1.69
N GLU A 24 3.23 -5.10 1.04
CA GLU A 24 4.52 -5.57 1.53
C GLU A 24 5.52 -4.40 1.66
N TYR A 25 5.95 -4.12 2.89
CA TYR A 25 6.98 -3.12 3.21
C TYR A 25 8.25 -3.76 3.80
N ILE A 26 8.22 -5.08 4.00
CA ILE A 26 9.36 -5.94 4.36
C ILE A 26 9.38 -7.11 3.38
N LEU A 27 10.38 -7.18 2.50
CA LEU A 27 10.43 -8.12 1.38
C LEU A 27 10.70 -9.57 1.80
N ASN A 28 11.24 -9.78 2.99
CA ASN A 28 11.55 -11.11 3.55
C ASN A 28 10.59 -11.51 4.68
N MET A 29 9.41 -10.89 4.78
CA MET A 29 8.41 -11.27 5.77
C MET A 29 7.93 -12.71 5.54
N PRO A 30 7.79 -13.55 6.59
CA PRO A 30 7.20 -14.88 6.46
C PRO A 30 5.82 -14.82 5.79
N GLY A 31 5.58 -15.65 4.77
CA GLY A 31 4.32 -15.63 4.01
C GLY A 31 4.32 -14.69 2.79
N SER A 32 5.33 -13.83 2.65
CA SER A 32 5.49 -12.99 1.47
C SER A 32 5.67 -13.83 0.20
N LEU A 33 4.97 -13.47 -0.88
CA LEU A 33 5.21 -14.07 -2.19
C LEU A 33 6.50 -13.55 -2.82
N SER A 34 6.98 -12.36 -2.42
CA SER A 34 8.20 -11.75 -2.95
C SER A 34 9.45 -12.54 -2.56
N ILE A 35 9.45 -13.22 -1.40
CA ILE A 35 10.59 -14.01 -0.92
C ILE A 35 11.06 -15.07 -1.94
N ARG A 36 10.15 -15.61 -2.77
CA ARG A 36 10.48 -16.63 -3.77
C ARG A 36 11.35 -16.09 -4.91
N HIS A 37 11.26 -14.79 -5.17
CA HIS A 37 12.00 -14.11 -6.24
C HIS A 37 13.35 -13.54 -5.76
N LEU A 38 13.62 -13.64 -4.46
CA LEU A 38 14.71 -12.96 -3.79
C LEU A 38 15.77 -13.92 -3.22
N LYS A 39 15.59 -15.23 -3.40
CA LYS A 39 16.44 -16.28 -2.80
C LYS A 39 17.93 -16.13 -3.12
N ASP A 40 18.26 -15.66 -4.32
CA ASP A 40 19.64 -15.55 -4.81
C ASP A 40 20.14 -14.09 -4.88
N ALA A 41 19.35 -13.14 -4.38
CA ALA A 41 19.67 -11.72 -4.42
C ALA A 41 20.03 -11.21 -3.02
N ARG A 42 21.16 -10.51 -2.92
CA ARG A 42 21.46 -9.70 -1.74
C ARG A 42 20.59 -8.43 -1.79
N ILE A 43 19.84 -8.19 -0.72
CA ILE A 43 18.98 -7.01 -0.59
C ILE A 43 19.46 -6.19 0.59
N ASP A 44 20.03 -5.02 0.31
CA ASP A 44 20.50 -4.11 1.37
C ASP A 44 19.35 -3.27 1.95
N CYS A 45 18.25 -3.08 1.20
CA CYS A 45 17.07 -2.32 1.62
C CYS A 45 15.80 -3.18 1.56
N ALA A 46 15.74 -4.24 2.37
CA ALA A 46 14.61 -5.17 2.39
C ALA A 46 13.45 -4.72 3.31
N ASP A 47 13.71 -3.75 4.19
CA ASP A 47 12.81 -3.31 5.25
C ASP A 47 12.64 -1.79 5.21
N LEU A 48 11.41 -1.33 4.98
CA LEU A 48 11.06 0.09 4.93
C LEU A 48 10.68 0.68 6.29
N THR A 49 10.69 -0.10 7.38
CA THR A 49 10.34 0.36 8.73
C THR A 49 11.05 1.66 9.12
N PRO A 50 12.39 1.83 8.90
CA PRO A 50 13.06 3.08 9.26
C PRO A 50 12.56 4.28 8.45
N VAL A 51 12.30 4.08 7.16
CA VAL A 51 11.82 5.14 6.24
C VAL A 51 10.40 5.55 6.61
N LEU A 52 9.51 4.58 6.82
CA LEU A 52 8.11 4.82 7.19
C LEU A 52 7.99 5.45 8.58
N SER A 53 8.83 5.05 9.53
CA SER A 53 8.86 5.64 10.88
C SER A 53 9.34 7.10 10.86
N ALA A 54 10.23 7.44 9.94
CA ALA A 54 10.77 8.78 9.77
C ALA A 54 9.90 9.68 8.89
N ASN A 55 8.73 9.21 8.42
CA ASN A 55 7.84 9.98 7.57
C ASN A 55 7.37 11.27 8.27
N ALA A 56 7.84 12.42 7.76
CA ALA A 56 7.58 13.73 8.35
C ALA A 56 6.32 14.44 7.82
N GLY A 57 5.68 13.91 6.77
CA GLY A 57 4.51 14.59 6.19
C GLY A 57 3.89 14.00 4.93
N SER A 58 4.45 12.96 4.32
CA SER A 58 3.83 12.29 3.18
C SER A 58 2.53 11.60 3.61
N SER A 59 1.41 11.94 3.00
CA SER A 59 0.14 11.23 3.25
C SER A 59 0.15 9.89 2.52
N ILE A 60 -0.01 8.79 3.25
CA ILE A 60 0.03 7.43 2.72
C ILE A 60 -1.38 6.84 2.78
N THR A 61 -1.90 6.42 1.63
CA THR A 61 -3.13 5.63 1.55
C THR A 61 -2.82 4.22 1.07
N ILE A 62 -3.20 3.23 1.86
CA ILE A 62 -3.05 1.81 1.57
C ILE A 62 -4.41 1.21 1.22
N LEU A 63 -4.52 0.62 0.04
CA LEU A 63 -5.66 -0.21 -0.34
C LEU A 63 -5.34 -1.67 -0.04
N ALA A 64 -6.11 -2.27 0.88
CA ALA A 64 -5.92 -3.65 1.33
C ALA A 64 -7.18 -4.48 1.06
N GLY A 65 -7.00 -5.70 0.53
CA GLY A 65 -8.12 -6.62 0.32
C GLY A 65 -8.41 -7.42 1.59
N ARG A 66 -9.61 -7.26 2.16
CA ARG A 66 -9.97 -7.87 3.44
C ARG A 66 -10.05 -9.39 3.42
N GLN A 67 -10.15 -10.00 2.24
CA GLN A 67 -10.24 -11.45 2.08
C GLN A 67 -8.86 -12.13 2.08
N ASN A 68 -7.77 -11.36 2.12
CA ASN A 68 -6.41 -11.88 2.26
C ASN A 68 -5.86 -11.59 3.66
N ALA A 69 -5.76 -12.63 4.50
CA ALA A 69 -5.29 -12.51 5.87
C ALA A 69 -3.86 -11.94 5.98
N PHE A 70 -2.96 -12.31 5.05
CA PHE A 70 -1.60 -11.79 5.03
C PHE A 70 -1.59 -10.30 4.69
N ASP A 71 -2.29 -9.90 3.63
CA ASP A 71 -2.36 -8.48 3.25
C ASP A 71 -2.97 -7.63 4.38
N MET A 72 -3.94 -8.18 5.12
CA MET A 72 -4.55 -7.51 6.28
C MET A 72 -3.62 -7.41 7.49
N GLU A 73 -2.83 -8.43 7.77
CA GLU A 73 -1.79 -8.36 8.81
C GLU A 73 -0.77 -7.26 8.48
N VAL A 74 -0.30 -7.21 7.24
CA VAL A 74 0.68 -6.22 6.79
C VAL A 74 0.06 -4.82 6.76
N ALA A 75 -1.18 -4.68 6.28
CA ALA A 75 -1.90 -3.41 6.27
C ALA A 75 -2.12 -2.87 7.70
N SER A 76 -2.51 -3.73 8.64
CA SER A 76 -2.68 -3.38 10.05
C SER A 76 -1.38 -2.81 10.64
N ARG A 77 -0.23 -3.45 10.37
CA ARG A 77 1.08 -2.92 10.78
C ARG A 77 1.38 -1.57 10.12
N LEU A 78 1.09 -1.44 8.83
CA LEU A 78 1.31 -0.18 8.13
C LEU A 78 0.48 0.99 8.67
N GLY A 79 -0.76 0.72 9.07
CA GLY A 79 -1.64 1.71 9.70
C GLY A 79 -1.11 2.28 11.02
N THR A 80 -0.05 1.70 11.60
CA THR A 80 0.61 2.23 12.81
C THR A 80 1.66 3.30 12.50
N PHE A 81 2.09 3.46 11.24
CA PHE A 81 3.07 4.47 10.86
C PHE A 81 2.42 5.86 10.71
N PRO A 82 3.21 6.94 10.88
CA PRO A 82 2.72 8.30 10.71
C PRO A 82 2.06 8.53 9.34
N HIS A 83 0.99 9.34 9.34
CA HIS A 83 0.27 9.78 8.14
C HIS A 83 -0.22 8.64 7.25
N THR A 84 -0.47 7.45 7.82
CA THR A 84 -0.90 6.27 7.06
C THR A 84 -2.36 5.93 7.32
N GLU A 85 -3.15 5.89 6.26
CA GLU A 85 -4.52 5.39 6.26
C GLU A 85 -4.59 4.04 5.55
N VAL A 86 -5.35 3.10 6.12
CA VAL A 86 -5.71 1.84 5.48
C VAL A 86 -7.18 1.86 5.10
N ILE A 87 -7.47 1.56 3.84
CA ILE A 87 -8.82 1.38 3.31
C ILE A 87 -8.98 -0.07 2.86
N GLU A 88 -9.91 -0.75 3.51
CA GLU A 88 -10.24 -2.15 3.23
C GLU A 88 -11.20 -2.26 2.04
N LEU A 89 -10.97 -3.25 1.19
CA LEU A 89 -11.78 -3.54 0.01
C LEU A 89 -12.28 -4.98 0.04
N GLU A 90 -13.43 -5.22 -0.59
CA GLU A 90 -14.12 -6.52 -0.71
C GLU A 90 -13.45 -7.47 -1.72
N THR A 91 -12.14 -7.67 -1.58
CA THR A 91 -11.31 -8.45 -2.50
C THR A 91 -10.19 -9.17 -1.75
N GLY A 92 -9.52 -10.08 -2.43
CA GLY A 92 -8.25 -10.68 -1.99
C GLY A 92 -7.08 -9.76 -2.35
N HIS A 93 -5.97 -10.33 -2.83
CA HIS A 93 -4.73 -9.58 -3.11
C HIS A 93 -4.85 -8.50 -4.22
N ASN A 94 -5.88 -8.56 -5.06
CA ASN A 94 -5.96 -7.79 -6.30
C ASN A 94 -6.80 -6.52 -6.13
N THR A 95 -6.32 -5.50 -5.41
CA THR A 95 -7.11 -4.28 -5.13
C THR A 95 -7.31 -3.37 -6.33
N PHE A 96 -6.27 -3.01 -7.10
CA PHE A 96 -6.45 -2.20 -8.32
C PHE A 96 -7.24 -2.92 -9.42
N PRO A 97 -7.00 -4.22 -9.72
CA PRO A 97 -7.87 -4.97 -10.62
C PRO A 97 -9.32 -4.99 -10.15
N TYR A 98 -9.56 -5.23 -8.85
CA TYR A 98 -10.90 -5.16 -8.28
C TYR A 98 -11.56 -3.79 -8.52
N LEU A 99 -10.86 -2.68 -8.23
CA LEU A 99 -11.38 -1.33 -8.48
C LEU A 99 -11.69 -1.08 -9.95
N LYS A 100 -10.91 -1.66 -10.87
CA LYS A 100 -11.21 -1.60 -12.31
C LYS A 100 -12.49 -2.35 -12.62
N ASP A 101 -12.64 -3.57 -12.10
CA ASP A 101 -13.77 -4.45 -12.38
C ASP A 101 -15.10 -3.89 -11.85
N VAL A 102 -15.06 -3.18 -10.71
CA VAL A 102 -16.24 -2.48 -10.15
C VAL A 102 -16.40 -1.05 -10.68
N GLY A 103 -15.63 -0.64 -11.70
CA GLY A 103 -15.76 0.66 -12.36
C GLY A 103 -15.32 1.87 -11.54
N LYS A 104 -14.55 1.68 -10.46
CA LYS A 104 -14.13 2.74 -9.52
C LYS A 104 -12.68 3.20 -9.68
N LEU A 105 -11.86 2.50 -10.47
CA LEU A 105 -10.42 2.81 -10.59
C LEU A 105 -10.15 4.24 -11.05
N GLY A 106 -10.84 4.71 -12.10
CA GLY A 106 -10.66 6.07 -12.64
C GLY A 106 -10.95 7.14 -11.57
N ALA A 107 -12.13 7.09 -10.97
CA ALA A 107 -12.52 8.00 -9.90
C ALA A 107 -11.59 7.94 -8.68
N THR A 108 -11.07 6.76 -8.34
CA THR A 108 -10.11 6.60 -7.24
C THR A 108 -8.79 7.31 -7.55
N LEU A 109 -8.27 7.17 -8.77
CA LEU A 109 -7.03 7.83 -9.19
C LEU A 109 -7.20 9.35 -9.31
N GLU A 110 -8.32 9.83 -9.85
CA GLU A 110 -8.67 11.25 -9.89
C GLU A 110 -8.78 11.82 -8.48
N GLY A 111 -9.51 11.14 -7.59
CA GLY A 111 -9.63 11.54 -6.20
C GLY A 111 -8.27 11.61 -5.49
N PHE A 112 -7.36 10.68 -5.80
CA PHE A 112 -6.02 10.67 -5.22
C PHE A 112 -5.20 11.88 -5.68
N VAL A 113 -5.22 12.16 -6.98
CA VAL A 113 -4.53 13.32 -7.57
C VAL A 113 -5.09 14.64 -7.04
N GLU A 114 -6.40 14.71 -6.80
CA GLU A 114 -7.08 15.90 -6.27
C GLU A 114 -6.99 16.01 -4.74
N GLY A 115 -6.61 14.95 -4.03
CA GLY A 115 -6.56 14.93 -2.56
C GLY A 115 -7.93 14.80 -1.91
N ARG A 116 -8.89 14.20 -2.60
CA ARG A 116 -10.20 13.86 -2.04
C ARG A 116 -10.11 12.67 -1.09
N ASP A 117 -11.11 12.55 -0.22
CA ASP A 117 -11.29 11.37 0.61
C ASP A 117 -11.60 10.14 -0.25
N LEU A 118 -10.61 9.24 -0.37
CA LEU A 118 -10.73 8.03 -1.16
C LEU A 118 -11.72 7.02 -0.55
N ARG A 119 -11.94 7.04 0.76
CA ARG A 119 -12.87 6.12 1.43
C ARG A 119 -14.27 6.31 0.88
N SER A 120 -14.70 7.56 0.70
CA SER A 120 -16.00 7.90 0.10
C SER A 120 -16.18 7.35 -1.33
N ILE A 121 -15.09 7.29 -2.11
CA ILE A 121 -15.10 6.84 -3.51
C ILE A 121 -15.13 5.31 -3.58
N VAL A 122 -14.28 4.64 -2.81
CA VAL A 122 -14.17 3.17 -2.87
C VAL A 122 -15.29 2.47 -2.12
N ALA A 123 -15.80 3.07 -1.03
CA ALA A 123 -16.91 2.51 -0.24
C ALA A 123 -18.31 2.87 -0.75
N GLY A 124 -18.44 3.84 -1.67
CA GLY A 124 -19.74 4.28 -2.21
C GLY A 124 -20.49 3.15 -2.92
N THR A 125 -21.74 2.90 -2.52
CA THR A 125 -22.68 1.89 -3.05
C THR A 125 -22.91 1.99 -4.55
#